data_AF-A0A0L6V467-F1
#
_entry.id   AF-A0A0L6V467-F1
#
_cell.length_a   1.000
_cell.length_b   1.000
_cell.length_c   1.000
_cell.angle_alpha   90.00
_cell.angle_beta   90.00
_cell.angle_gamma   90.00
#
_symmetry.space_group_name_H-M   'P 1'
#
loop_
_entity.id
_entity.type
_entity.pdbx_description
1 polymer ?
#
loop_
_entity_poly.entity_id
_entity_poly.type
_entity_poly.pdbx_seq_one_letter_code
_entity_poly.pdbx_strand_id
1 'polypeptide(L)'
;MLSTTFKRPLLSSISRIAQTNSPSAAPLLRSPPASKNGHPSHSARSHRSISGSTLASASEHLPPATYLPHVVEDLHGQSAESILAEDQGKKHGTMRHFTVNFGPQHPAAHGVLRLILEMNGEEILRADPHIGLLHRGTEKLIEYKNYTQALPYFDRLDYVSMMTNELCYSRAVEKLLNIEVPDRAKWIRTMFGEITRILNHLMAILTHAMDVGALTPFLWGFEEREKLMEFYERVSGARLHAAYVRPGGVAFDLPHGLLDDIFQWATAFSDRVDEFEEVLTENRIWKERTIGIGKVSVADALNYGFSGVMLRGSGVPWDIRKSQPYDAYDQVEFDIPVGKNGDCYDRYLCRTEEFRQSLRIIYQCLNKMPAGQIKVDDYKLTPPPRASMKESMEALIHHFKLFSEGYNVPPGETYSAIEAPKGEMGVYLVSDGSNRPYRCRIRAPGFAHLAGADFMSRHHFLPDMVAIIGTMDLVFGEPLVSITVKVVMDVFLSKTTNHLIGGEKCTFHQYPSKAYSPWPIVRDFNQLRGDVQLASLGASVQEELDA
;
A
#
# COMPACT_ATOMS: atom_id res chain seq x y z
N MET A 1 12.27 -57.28 33.18
CA MET A 1 13.09 -57.48 34.39
C MET A 1 13.65 -56.12 34.82
N LEU A 2 13.26 -55.68 36.01
CA LEU A 2 13.94 -54.74 36.94
C LEU A 2 14.42 -53.39 36.35
N SER A 3 13.72 -52.26 36.55
CA SER A 3 13.54 -51.50 37.81
C SER A 3 14.87 -51.23 38.55
N THR A 4 15.23 -49.96 38.78
CA THR A 4 15.11 -49.27 40.09
C THR A 4 15.51 -47.79 39.87
N THR A 5 14.67 -46.77 40.03
CA THR A 5 14.04 -46.14 41.23
C THR A 5 14.97 -45.28 42.09
N PHE A 6 14.65 -43.98 42.18
CA PHE A 6 14.62 -43.16 43.42
C PHE A 6 13.72 -41.93 43.14
N LYS A 7 12.41 -41.98 43.37
CA LYS A 7 11.60 -41.73 44.60
C LYS A 7 11.67 -40.31 45.20
N ARG A 8 10.49 -39.67 45.16
CA ARG A 8 9.97 -38.47 45.88
C ARG A 8 10.05 -38.61 47.42
N PRO A 9 9.64 -37.57 48.19
CA PRO A 9 8.24 -37.54 48.63
C PRO A 9 7.56 -36.15 48.71
N LEU A 10 6.23 -36.20 48.61
CA LEU A 10 5.22 -35.21 49.02
C LEU A 10 5.02 -35.24 50.55
N LEU A 11 4.38 -34.21 51.11
CA LEU A 11 3.33 -34.21 52.16
C LEU A 11 2.95 -32.73 52.44
N SER A 12 1.75 -32.26 52.05
CA SER A 12 0.49 -32.20 52.83
C SER A 12 0.57 -31.26 54.04
N SER A 13 -0.29 -30.27 54.26
CA SER A 13 -1.73 -30.30 54.55
C SER A 13 -2.12 -28.84 54.95
N ILE A 14 -3.32 -28.30 54.72
CA ILE A 14 -4.45 -28.28 55.66
C ILE A 14 -5.60 -27.46 55.01
N SER A 15 -6.81 -27.86 55.37
CA SER A 15 -8.17 -27.54 54.93
C SER A 15 -8.74 -26.13 55.17
N ARG A 16 -9.72 -25.77 54.30
CA ARG A 16 -11.01 -25.05 54.48
C ARG A 16 -11.20 -24.13 55.70
N ILE A 17 -11.70 -22.90 55.46
CA ILE A 17 -12.77 -22.22 56.23
C ILE A 17 -13.46 -21.16 55.34
N ALA A 18 -14.74 -20.92 55.64
CA ALA A 18 -15.78 -20.25 54.87
C ALA A 18 -15.80 -18.71 54.88
N GLN A 19 -16.57 -18.17 53.91
CA GLN A 19 -17.35 -16.92 53.85
C GLN A 19 -17.29 -15.94 55.06
N THR A 20 -17.07 -14.64 54.79
CA THR A 20 -18.04 -13.52 54.97
C THR A 20 -17.37 -12.13 54.96
N ASN A 21 -18.07 -11.18 54.32
CA ASN A 21 -18.25 -9.74 54.61
C ASN A 21 -17.12 -8.67 54.52
N SER A 22 -17.42 -7.71 53.63
CA SER A 22 -17.33 -6.23 53.75
C SER A 22 -15.96 -5.50 53.80
N PRO A 23 -15.77 -4.45 52.98
CA PRO A 23 -14.84 -3.37 53.26
C PRO A 23 -15.54 -2.18 53.96
N SER A 24 -15.16 -1.93 55.21
CA SER A 24 -15.28 -0.65 55.94
C SER A 24 -14.09 0.26 55.56
N ALA A 25 -14.04 1.58 55.70
CA ALA A 25 -14.94 2.68 56.03
C ALA A 25 -14.12 3.98 55.76
N ALA A 26 -14.80 5.09 55.43
CA ALA A 26 -14.25 6.46 55.39
C ALA A 26 -13.83 6.96 56.81
N PRO A 27 -13.16 8.14 57.01
CA PRO A 27 -13.86 9.45 56.92
C PRO A 27 -13.03 10.76 56.68
N LEU A 28 -13.75 11.79 56.17
CA LEU A 28 -13.83 13.22 56.59
C LEU A 28 -12.64 14.24 56.52
N LEU A 29 -12.87 15.29 55.69
CA LEU A 29 -12.95 16.75 55.96
C LEU A 29 -11.82 17.54 56.67
N ARG A 30 -11.28 18.56 55.98
CA ARG A 30 -10.99 19.93 56.51
C ARG A 30 -10.62 20.96 55.41
N SER A 31 -11.27 22.12 55.42
CA SER A 31 -10.92 23.40 54.75
C SER A 31 -9.95 24.26 55.60
N PRO A 32 -9.35 25.40 55.14
CA PRO A 32 -9.95 26.78 55.21
C PRO A 32 -9.30 27.84 54.24
N PRO A 33 -9.40 29.21 54.38
CA PRO A 33 -10.38 30.14 55.02
C PRO A 33 -10.83 31.41 54.20
N ALA A 34 -11.98 31.97 54.64
CA ALA A 34 -12.38 33.37 54.94
C ALA A 34 -12.18 34.60 53.98
N SER A 35 -13.26 35.32 53.65
CA SER A 35 -13.74 36.51 54.41
C SER A 35 -15.02 37.13 53.81
N LYS A 36 -16.02 37.45 54.66
CA LYS A 36 -16.80 38.72 54.71
C LYS A 36 -18.07 38.55 55.57
N ASN A 37 -18.14 39.38 56.61
CA ASN A 37 -19.30 39.59 57.49
C ASN A 37 -20.30 40.58 56.86
N GLY A 38 -21.60 40.43 57.19
CA GLY A 38 -22.62 41.47 56.98
C GLY A 38 -24.07 40.97 56.85
N HIS A 39 -24.72 40.71 57.98
CA HIS A 39 -26.14 40.38 58.23
C HIS A 39 -27.13 41.58 58.02
N PRO A 40 -28.48 41.49 58.25
CA PRO A 40 -29.43 40.34 58.35
C PRO A 40 -30.87 40.57 57.77
N SER A 41 -31.64 39.46 57.74
CA SER A 41 -33.09 39.24 58.01
C SER A 41 -34.22 40.19 57.54
N HIS A 42 -35.27 39.66 56.88
CA HIS A 42 -36.56 39.25 57.49
C HIS A 42 -37.64 38.88 56.44
N SER A 43 -38.62 38.15 56.96
CA SER A 43 -39.78 37.46 56.38
C SER A 43 -40.96 38.34 55.93
N ALA A 44 -41.85 37.68 55.16
CA ALA A 44 -43.32 37.70 55.27
C ALA A 44 -44.15 38.74 54.47
N ARG A 45 -45.01 38.17 53.59
CA ARG A 45 -46.48 38.37 53.48
C ARG A 45 -47.02 39.82 53.44
N SER A 46 -47.76 40.14 52.36
CA SER A 46 -49.24 40.17 52.36
C SER A 46 -49.86 41.25 51.45
N HIS A 47 -50.91 40.81 50.74
CA HIS A 47 -52.21 41.45 50.52
C HIS A 47 -52.42 42.74 49.70
N ARG A 48 -53.42 42.59 48.80
CA ARG A 48 -54.52 43.52 48.44
C ARG A 48 -54.15 44.68 47.51
N SER A 49 -55.01 45.19 46.63
CA SER A 49 -56.33 44.81 46.09
C SER A 49 -56.80 45.96 45.17
N ILE A 50 -57.59 45.62 44.13
CA ILE A 50 -58.75 46.37 43.61
C ILE A 50 -58.50 47.61 42.70
N SER A 51 -58.79 47.38 41.41
CA SER A 51 -59.59 48.14 40.42
C SER A 51 -59.49 49.66 40.21
N GLY A 52 -59.52 50.07 38.93
CA GLY A 52 -60.03 51.39 38.52
C GLY A 52 -59.66 51.87 37.11
N SER A 53 -60.50 51.55 36.12
CA SER A 53 -60.94 52.33 34.94
C SER A 53 -60.02 53.27 34.12
N THR A 54 -60.22 53.14 32.79
CA THR A 54 -60.39 54.16 31.72
C THR A 54 -59.21 54.73 30.89
N LEU A 55 -59.36 54.54 29.57
CA LEU A 55 -59.10 55.43 28.40
C LEU A 55 -57.67 55.63 27.85
N ALA A 56 -57.38 54.84 26.81
CA ALA A 56 -56.88 55.19 25.47
C ALA A 56 -55.74 56.22 25.25
N SER A 57 -54.75 55.71 24.51
CA SER A 57 -53.90 56.34 23.48
C SER A 57 -52.62 57.06 23.91
N ALA A 58 -51.51 56.32 23.86
CA ALA A 58 -50.22 56.79 23.36
C ALA A 58 -49.44 55.58 22.85
N SER A 59 -49.11 55.59 21.56
CA SER A 59 -48.32 54.56 20.89
C SER A 59 -46.84 54.72 21.24
N GLU A 60 -46.27 53.77 21.99
CA GLU A 60 -44.83 53.64 22.19
C GLU A 60 -44.33 52.33 21.56
N HIS A 61 -43.24 52.46 20.80
CA HIS A 61 -42.47 51.37 20.19
C HIS A 61 -42.06 50.32 21.23
N LEU A 62 -42.38 49.04 20.98
CA LEU A 62 -41.80 47.91 21.69
C LEU A 62 -40.66 47.26 20.88
N PRO A 63 -39.55 46.86 21.53
CA PRO A 63 -38.36 46.26 20.92
C PRO A 63 -38.62 44.84 20.36
N PRO A 64 -37.73 44.28 19.51
CA PRO A 64 -37.89 42.93 18.97
C PRO A 64 -38.00 41.91 20.12
N ALA A 65 -38.97 41.01 19.96
CA ALA A 65 -39.44 40.05 20.97
C ALA A 65 -38.29 39.42 21.77
N THR A 66 -38.16 39.85 23.02
CA THR A 66 -37.50 39.10 24.08
C THR A 66 -38.25 37.78 24.25
N TYR A 67 -37.56 36.66 24.05
CA TYR A 67 -38.09 35.32 24.38
C TYR A 67 -38.49 35.29 25.86
N LEU A 68 -39.79 35.40 26.14
CA LEU A 68 -40.34 35.05 27.45
C LEU A 68 -40.41 33.52 27.50
N PRO A 69 -39.91 32.85 28.56
CA PRO A 69 -40.13 31.43 28.71
C PRO A 69 -41.63 31.17 28.83
N HIS A 70 -42.19 30.37 27.92
CA HIS A 70 -43.59 29.95 28.00
C HIS A 70 -43.82 29.18 29.30
N VAL A 71 -44.89 29.51 30.01
CA VAL A 71 -45.30 28.77 31.22
C VAL A 71 -46.15 27.57 30.79
N VAL A 72 -46.14 26.47 31.56
CA VAL A 72 -46.90 25.23 31.23
C VAL A 72 -48.40 25.50 30.99
N GLU A 73 -48.90 26.57 31.58
CA GLU A 73 -50.28 27.03 31.48
C GLU A 73 -50.61 27.66 30.10
N ASP A 74 -49.62 28.21 29.39
CA ASP A 74 -49.81 28.84 28.06
C ASP A 74 -49.96 27.81 26.93
N LEU A 75 -49.55 26.56 27.17
CA LEU A 75 -49.57 25.45 26.22
C LEU A 75 -50.80 24.54 26.39
N HIS A 76 -51.62 24.78 27.42
CA HIS A 76 -52.86 24.03 27.69
C HIS A 76 -53.95 24.42 26.69
N GLY A 77 -53.89 23.88 25.48
CA GLY A 77 -54.89 24.09 24.42
C GLY A 77 -54.37 23.94 23.01
N GLN A 78 -53.04 23.83 22.83
CA GLN A 78 -52.43 23.57 21.53
C GLN A 78 -52.34 22.05 21.28
N SER A 79 -52.74 21.61 20.10
CA SER A 79 -52.60 20.21 19.68
C SER A 79 -51.11 19.82 19.61
N ALA A 80 -50.77 18.58 19.99
CA ALA A 80 -49.39 18.09 19.93
C ALA A 80 -48.75 18.27 18.54
N GLU A 81 -49.55 18.19 17.47
CA GLU A 81 -49.11 18.40 16.08
C GLU A 81 -48.63 19.83 15.81
N SER A 82 -49.25 20.85 16.41
CA SER A 82 -48.84 22.26 16.22
C SER A 82 -47.64 22.65 17.06
N ILE A 83 -47.41 21.97 18.19
CA ILE A 83 -46.22 22.14 19.05
C ILE A 83 -45.01 21.42 18.42
N LEU A 84 -45.24 20.26 17.80
CA LEU A 84 -44.21 19.48 17.11
C LEU A 84 -43.97 19.96 15.67
N ALA A 85 -44.75 20.91 15.15
CA ALA A 85 -44.52 21.58 13.87
C ALA A 85 -43.32 22.55 13.91
N GLU A 86 -42.34 22.31 14.79
CA GLU A 86 -41.04 22.95 14.73
C GLU A 86 -40.28 22.49 13.47
N ASP A 87 -40.23 23.40 12.51
CA ASP A 87 -39.27 23.47 11.41
C ASP A 87 -39.33 22.38 10.32
N GLN A 88 -40.33 22.46 9.45
CA GLN A 88 -40.16 22.03 8.04
C GLN A 88 -39.01 22.81 7.32
N GLY A 89 -38.48 23.87 7.95
CA GLY A 89 -37.36 24.70 7.48
C GLY A 89 -35.99 24.39 8.08
N LYS A 90 -35.87 23.48 9.06
CA LYS A 90 -34.55 22.96 9.47
C LYS A 90 -34.10 22.04 8.34
N LYS A 91 -33.32 22.60 7.40
CA LYS A 91 -32.36 21.81 6.61
C LYS A 91 -31.81 20.77 7.57
N HIS A 92 -31.98 19.48 7.29
CA HIS A 92 -31.47 18.39 8.13
C HIS A 92 -30.18 18.83 8.78
N GLY A 93 -30.18 18.94 10.12
CA GLY A 93 -29.07 19.54 10.85
C GLY A 93 -27.78 18.91 10.35
N THR A 94 -26.79 19.74 9.98
CA THR A 94 -25.50 19.29 9.45
C THR A 94 -25.01 18.11 10.29
N MET A 95 -25.05 16.90 9.72
CA MET A 95 -24.72 15.67 10.44
C MET A 95 -23.30 15.79 10.98
N ARG A 96 -23.14 15.54 12.28
CA ARG A 96 -21.81 15.56 12.90
C ARG A 96 -21.12 14.24 12.59
N HIS A 97 -20.17 14.28 11.67
CA HIS A 97 -19.32 13.13 11.36
C HIS A 97 -18.35 12.85 12.51
N PHE A 98 -18.08 11.56 12.76
CA PHE A 98 -17.09 11.13 13.73
C PHE A 98 -15.79 10.79 13.00
N THR A 99 -14.68 11.40 13.41
CA THR A 99 -13.36 11.16 12.83
C THR A 99 -12.61 10.11 13.65
N VAL A 100 -12.24 8.98 13.03
CA VAL A 100 -11.44 7.91 13.65
C VAL A 100 -10.08 7.83 12.99
N ASN A 101 -9.02 7.77 13.79
CA ASN A 101 -7.68 7.46 13.29
C ASN A 101 -7.45 5.95 13.32
N PHE A 102 -7.31 5.35 12.16
CA PHE A 102 -6.86 3.98 11.99
C PHE A 102 -5.33 3.97 11.83
N GLY A 103 -4.61 3.47 12.83
CA GLY A 103 -3.14 3.49 12.88
C GLY A 103 -2.55 4.77 13.52
N PRO A 104 -1.21 4.95 13.55
CA PRO A 104 -0.18 4.26 12.75
C PRO A 104 0.17 2.85 13.19
N GLN A 105 -0.15 2.48 14.44
CA GLN A 105 0.07 1.14 14.96
C GLN A 105 -1.27 0.42 15.05
N HIS A 106 -1.54 -0.47 14.10
CA HIS A 106 -2.72 -1.33 14.10
C HIS A 106 -2.37 -2.66 13.41
N PRO A 107 -2.81 -3.83 13.90
CA PRO A 107 -2.44 -5.13 13.32
C PRO A 107 -2.76 -5.27 11.82
N ALA A 108 -3.96 -4.85 11.41
CA ALA A 108 -4.39 -4.87 10.01
C ALA A 108 -3.80 -3.74 9.15
N ALA A 109 -3.11 -2.77 9.76
CA ALA A 109 -2.30 -1.80 9.02
C ALA A 109 -0.90 -2.39 8.87
N HIS A 110 -0.73 -3.34 7.94
CA HIS A 110 0.55 -4.01 7.74
C HIS A 110 1.68 -3.02 7.44
N GLY A 111 2.53 -2.75 8.43
CA GLY A 111 3.55 -1.70 8.36
C GLY A 111 3.10 -0.46 9.12
N VAL A 112 3.14 0.71 8.49
CA VAL A 112 2.85 1.98 9.17
C VAL A 112 1.93 2.84 8.30
N LEU A 113 0.62 2.61 8.44
CA LEU A 113 -0.42 3.40 7.79
C LEU A 113 -1.18 4.20 8.84
N ARG A 114 -1.34 5.51 8.61
CA ARG A 114 -2.32 6.31 9.33
C ARG A 114 -3.43 6.66 8.36
N LEU A 115 -4.64 6.18 8.62
CA LEU A 115 -5.80 6.45 7.78
C LEU A 115 -6.86 7.16 8.63
N ILE A 116 -7.22 8.38 8.24
CA ILE A 116 -8.24 9.17 8.93
C ILE A 116 -9.57 8.89 8.25
N LEU A 117 -10.47 8.26 8.99
CA LEU A 117 -11.82 7.93 8.54
C LEU A 117 -12.80 8.96 9.05
N GLU A 118 -13.60 9.53 8.15
CA GLU A 118 -14.82 10.25 8.51
C GLU A 118 -15.99 9.28 8.38
N MET A 119 -16.62 8.99 9.52
CA MET A 119 -17.68 7.99 9.61
C MET A 119 -19.01 8.62 10.00
N ASN A 120 -20.09 8.01 9.51
CA ASN A 120 -21.45 8.23 9.98
C ASN A 120 -21.99 6.93 10.59
N GLY A 121 -22.00 6.85 11.91
CA GLY A 121 -22.24 5.57 12.58
C GLY A 121 -21.13 4.57 12.25
N GLU A 122 -21.47 3.50 11.53
CA GLU A 122 -20.52 2.45 11.09
C GLU A 122 -20.07 2.62 9.62
N GLU A 123 -20.74 3.49 8.86
CA GLU A 123 -20.50 3.70 7.43
C GLU A 123 -19.39 4.74 7.21
N ILE A 124 -18.47 4.43 6.29
CA ILE A 124 -17.36 5.32 5.90
C ILE A 124 -17.85 6.29 4.82
N LEU A 125 -17.71 7.59 5.06
CA LEU A 125 -18.01 8.64 4.08
C LEU A 125 -16.77 9.10 3.32
N ARG A 126 -15.61 9.12 4.01
CA ARG A 126 -14.34 9.55 3.45
C ARG A 126 -13.20 8.87 4.16
N ALA A 127 -12.19 8.47 3.39
CA ALA A 127 -10.94 7.93 3.91
C ALA A 127 -9.75 8.72 3.39
N ASP A 128 -9.02 9.36 4.31
CA ASP A 128 -7.80 10.10 4.01
C ASP A 128 -6.56 9.29 4.46
N PRO A 129 -5.86 8.60 3.54
CA PRO A 129 -4.63 7.88 3.86
C PRO A 129 -3.46 8.87 4.00
N HIS A 130 -2.94 9.03 5.22
CA HIS A 130 -1.71 9.74 5.49
C HIS A 130 -0.51 8.82 5.30
N ILE A 131 0.22 9.10 4.22
CA ILE A 131 1.42 8.39 3.81
C ILE A 131 2.61 9.30 4.16
N GLY A 132 3.67 8.77 4.75
CA GLY A 132 4.95 9.48 4.92
C GLY A 132 5.90 8.83 5.94
N LEU A 133 5.38 7.92 6.75
CA LEU A 133 6.03 7.44 7.99
C LEU A 133 7.27 6.56 7.73
N LEU A 134 7.39 5.95 6.55
CA LEU A 134 8.55 5.17 6.12
C LEU A 134 9.32 5.83 4.96
N HIS A 135 8.99 7.07 4.58
CA HIS A 135 9.71 7.79 3.52
C HIS A 135 11.14 8.11 3.96
N ARG A 136 12.13 7.56 3.23
CA ARG A 136 13.57 7.74 3.52
C ARG A 136 14.30 8.58 2.47
N GLY A 137 13.59 9.13 1.48
CA GLY A 137 14.21 9.83 0.35
C GLY A 137 15.10 8.92 -0.50
N THR A 138 14.68 7.67 -0.75
CA THR A 138 15.47 6.68 -1.51
C THR A 138 15.83 7.15 -2.91
N GLU A 139 14.90 7.79 -3.64
CA GLU A 139 15.17 8.40 -4.95
C GLU A 139 16.33 9.40 -4.88
N LYS A 140 16.38 10.21 -3.83
CA LYS A 140 17.44 11.20 -3.62
C LYS A 140 18.77 10.54 -3.25
N LEU A 141 18.74 9.45 -2.48
CA LEU A 141 19.94 8.68 -2.16
C LEU A 141 20.54 8.02 -3.41
N ILE A 142 19.69 7.55 -4.33
CA ILE A 142 20.12 6.92 -5.59
C ILE A 142 20.92 7.90 -6.45
N GLU A 143 20.56 9.19 -6.50
CA GLU A 143 21.29 10.22 -7.25
C GLU A 143 22.77 10.38 -6.83
N TYR A 144 23.11 10.03 -5.57
CA TYR A 144 24.48 10.11 -5.06
C TYR A 144 25.27 8.80 -5.17
N LYS A 145 24.65 7.72 -5.68
CA LYS A 145 25.23 6.38 -5.72
C LYS A 145 25.42 5.92 -7.16
N ASN A 146 26.44 5.10 -7.38
CA ASN A 146 26.68 4.52 -8.70
C ASN A 146 25.59 3.48 -9.03
N TYR A 147 25.40 3.15 -10.31
CA TYR A 147 24.34 2.24 -10.74
C TYR A 147 24.34 0.87 -10.03
N THR A 148 25.52 0.31 -9.76
CA THR A 148 25.67 -0.96 -9.01
C THR A 148 25.36 -0.81 -7.52
N GLN A 149 25.70 0.34 -6.93
CA GLN A 149 25.42 0.65 -5.52
C GLN A 149 23.97 1.05 -5.28
N ALA A 150 23.27 1.54 -6.32
CA ALA A 150 21.87 1.89 -6.27
C ALA A 150 20.95 0.65 -6.25
N LEU A 151 21.41 -0.48 -6.78
CA LEU A 151 20.62 -1.71 -6.91
C LEU A 151 19.99 -2.18 -5.58
N PRO A 152 20.71 -2.30 -4.45
CA PRO A 152 20.13 -2.79 -3.20
C PRO A 152 19.06 -1.89 -2.59
N TYR A 153 18.85 -0.68 -3.11
CA TYR A 153 17.70 0.13 -2.70
C TYR A 153 16.40 -0.43 -3.24
N PHE A 154 16.41 -1.10 -4.40
CA PHE A 154 15.23 -1.68 -5.04
C PHE A 154 14.69 -2.89 -4.26
N ASP A 155 15.56 -3.74 -3.70
CA ASP A 155 15.19 -4.87 -2.84
C ASP A 155 14.49 -4.41 -1.54
N ARG A 156 14.71 -3.15 -1.15
CA ARG A 156 14.19 -2.56 0.10
C ARG A 156 12.89 -1.78 -0.11
N LEU A 157 12.46 -1.57 -1.35
CA LEU A 157 11.19 -0.90 -1.64
C LEU A 157 10.04 -1.86 -1.34
N ASP A 158 9.95 -2.95 -2.11
CA ASP A 158 9.11 -4.07 -1.75
C ASP A 158 9.97 -5.21 -1.22
N TYR A 159 9.96 -5.37 0.10
CA TYR A 159 10.74 -6.41 0.78
C TYR A 159 10.10 -7.81 0.67
N VAL A 160 8.97 -7.93 -0.04
CA VAL A 160 8.35 -9.23 -0.35
C VAL A 160 8.70 -9.65 -1.78
N SER A 161 8.77 -8.70 -2.72
CA SER A 161 9.08 -8.96 -4.13
C SER A 161 10.41 -8.36 -4.59
N MET A 162 11.50 -8.84 -3.99
CA MET A 162 12.84 -8.26 -4.14
C MET A 162 13.40 -8.42 -5.58
N MET A 163 13.39 -9.65 -6.13
CA MET A 163 14.01 -9.91 -7.43
C MET A 163 13.27 -9.21 -8.58
N THR A 164 11.95 -9.03 -8.48
CA THR A 164 11.17 -8.30 -9.50
C THR A 164 11.52 -6.81 -9.52
N ASN A 165 11.84 -6.23 -8.36
CA ASN A 165 12.32 -4.85 -8.29
C ASN A 165 13.75 -4.71 -8.83
N GLU A 166 14.64 -5.63 -8.48
CA GLU A 166 15.99 -5.71 -9.05
C GLU A 166 15.94 -5.85 -10.58
N LEU A 167 15.01 -6.67 -11.08
CA LEU A 167 14.79 -6.90 -12.49
C LEU A 167 14.30 -5.64 -13.21
N CYS A 168 13.33 -4.92 -12.62
CA CYS A 168 12.81 -3.69 -13.21
C CYS A 168 13.89 -2.62 -13.34
N TYR A 169 14.71 -2.47 -12.30
CA TYR A 169 15.87 -1.58 -12.34
C TYR A 169 16.94 -2.03 -13.33
N SER A 170 17.29 -3.32 -13.32
CA SER A 170 18.32 -3.86 -14.23
C SER A 170 17.90 -3.70 -15.69
N ARG A 171 16.63 -3.93 -16.01
CA ARG A 171 16.06 -3.73 -17.35
C ARG A 171 16.11 -2.26 -17.78
N ALA A 172 15.85 -1.32 -16.87
CA ALA A 172 15.95 0.12 -17.16
C ALA A 172 17.38 0.49 -17.57
N VAL A 173 18.36 0.02 -16.79
CA VAL A 173 19.79 0.29 -17.05
C VAL A 173 20.27 -0.42 -18.32
N GLU A 174 19.85 -1.66 -18.57
CA GLU A 174 20.18 -2.44 -19.77
C GLU A 174 19.65 -1.76 -21.05
N LYS A 175 18.45 -1.18 -21.00
CA LYS A 175 17.90 -0.39 -22.10
C LYS A 175 18.71 0.88 -22.37
N LEU A 176 19.18 1.59 -21.33
CA LEU A 176 20.05 2.76 -21.51
C LEU A 176 21.43 2.39 -22.07
N LEU A 177 21.95 1.23 -21.69
CA LEU A 177 23.24 0.72 -22.17
C LEU A 177 23.14 0.08 -23.56
N ASN A 178 21.94 -0.22 -24.06
CA ASN A 178 21.68 -0.96 -25.30
C ASN A 178 22.36 -2.34 -25.35
N ILE A 179 22.13 -3.15 -24.32
CA ILE A 179 22.78 -4.47 -24.19
C ILE A 179 21.74 -5.57 -24.10
N GLU A 180 22.06 -6.68 -24.74
CA GLU A 180 21.31 -7.92 -24.62
C GLU A 180 21.94 -8.85 -23.58
N VAL A 181 21.10 -9.37 -22.70
CA VAL A 181 21.49 -10.32 -21.65
C VAL A 181 21.56 -11.74 -22.25
N PRO A 182 22.51 -12.60 -21.82
CA PRO A 182 22.56 -13.98 -22.28
C PRO A 182 21.28 -14.77 -21.98
N ASP A 183 20.94 -15.73 -22.83
CA ASP A 183 19.68 -16.47 -22.72
C ASP A 183 19.55 -17.24 -21.40
N ARG A 184 20.63 -17.87 -20.92
CA ARG A 184 20.61 -18.55 -19.61
C ARG A 184 20.25 -17.59 -18.48
N ALA A 185 20.75 -16.36 -18.51
CA ALA A 185 20.41 -15.36 -17.50
C ALA A 185 18.95 -14.89 -17.61
N LYS A 186 18.40 -14.77 -18.82
CA LYS A 186 16.96 -14.50 -19.02
C LYS A 186 16.10 -15.59 -18.38
N TRP A 187 16.42 -16.87 -18.62
CA TRP A 187 15.70 -18.01 -18.02
C TRP A 187 15.80 -18.08 -16.50
N ILE A 188 16.99 -17.77 -15.94
CA ILE A 188 17.17 -17.67 -14.49
C ILE A 188 16.31 -16.54 -13.91
N ARG A 189 16.32 -15.37 -14.55
CA ARG A 189 15.51 -14.21 -14.13
C ARG A 189 14.03 -14.50 -14.18
N THR A 190 13.52 -15.16 -15.23
CA THR A 190 12.09 -15.53 -15.31
C THR A 190 11.71 -16.53 -14.22
N MET A 191 12.55 -17.54 -13.97
CA MET A 191 12.30 -18.53 -12.91
C MET A 191 12.26 -17.88 -11.52
N PHE A 192 13.25 -17.06 -11.17
CA PHE A 192 13.25 -16.35 -9.88
C PHE A 192 12.17 -15.26 -9.81
N GLY A 193 11.79 -14.65 -10.94
CA GLY A 193 10.66 -13.74 -11.02
C GLY A 193 9.35 -14.41 -10.62
N GLU A 194 9.10 -15.62 -11.10
CA GLU A 194 7.90 -16.39 -10.72
C GLU A 194 7.98 -16.99 -9.31
N ILE A 195 9.16 -17.41 -8.84
CA ILE A 195 9.34 -17.76 -7.42
C ILE A 195 9.03 -16.56 -6.52
N THR A 196 9.49 -15.36 -6.90
CA THR A 196 9.16 -14.11 -6.20
C THR A 196 7.67 -13.82 -6.22
N ARG A 197 6.99 -14.15 -7.33
CA ARG A 197 5.55 -14.00 -7.46
C ARG A 197 4.80 -14.90 -6.48
N ILE A 198 5.19 -16.16 -6.38
CA ILE A 198 4.64 -17.09 -5.39
C ILE A 198 4.92 -16.59 -3.97
N LEU A 199 6.15 -16.15 -3.66
CA LEU A 199 6.50 -15.56 -2.36
C LEU A 199 5.60 -14.39 -1.98
N ASN A 200 5.27 -13.52 -2.95
CA ASN A 200 4.43 -12.37 -2.70
C ASN A 200 2.95 -12.73 -2.57
N HIS A 201 2.41 -13.56 -3.46
CA HIS A 201 1.01 -14.00 -3.34
C HIS A 201 0.77 -14.80 -2.05
N LEU A 202 1.75 -15.58 -1.59
CA LEU A 202 1.70 -16.22 -0.27
C LEU A 202 1.56 -15.16 0.82
N MET A 203 2.42 -14.15 0.86
CA MET A 203 2.25 -13.07 1.84
C MET A 203 0.87 -12.41 1.72
N ALA A 204 0.49 -11.97 0.52
CA ALA A 204 -0.70 -11.17 0.28
C ALA A 204 -2.00 -11.89 0.63
N ILE A 205 -2.15 -13.17 0.24
CA ILE A 205 -3.36 -13.95 0.54
C ILE A 205 -3.42 -14.28 2.03
N LEU A 206 -2.30 -14.70 2.62
CA LEU A 206 -2.26 -15.17 4.00
C LEU A 206 -2.47 -14.04 5.00
N THR A 207 -1.89 -12.87 4.74
CA THR A 207 -2.09 -11.71 5.61
C THR A 207 -3.49 -11.16 5.45
N HIS A 208 -4.04 -11.11 4.24
CA HIS A 208 -5.44 -10.76 4.01
C HIS A 208 -6.40 -11.74 4.72
N ALA A 209 -6.10 -13.04 4.69
CA ALA A 209 -6.86 -14.04 5.43
C ALA A 209 -6.80 -13.81 6.95
N MET A 210 -5.61 -13.53 7.48
CA MET A 210 -5.41 -13.21 8.90
C MET A 210 -6.20 -11.98 9.33
N ASP A 211 -6.15 -10.91 8.53
CA ASP A 211 -6.80 -9.64 8.81
C ASP A 211 -8.33 -9.75 8.88
N VAL A 212 -8.91 -10.63 8.07
CA VAL A 212 -10.34 -10.95 8.11
C VAL A 212 -10.68 -11.94 9.23
N GLY A 213 -9.70 -12.73 9.71
CA GLY A 213 -9.81 -13.55 10.92
C GLY A 213 -9.36 -15.02 10.78
N ALA A 214 -8.88 -15.46 9.61
CA ALA A 214 -8.41 -16.83 9.38
C ALA A 214 -6.90 -16.95 9.66
N LEU A 215 -6.55 -17.56 10.80
CA LEU A 215 -5.16 -17.67 11.26
C LEU A 215 -4.41 -18.90 10.72
N THR A 216 -5.11 -19.99 10.42
CA THR A 216 -4.47 -21.27 10.08
C THR A 216 -3.72 -21.25 8.74
N PRO A 217 -4.26 -20.67 7.63
CA PRO A 217 -3.55 -20.68 6.36
C PRO A 217 -2.21 -19.94 6.46
N PHE A 218 -2.15 -18.89 7.30
CA PHE A 218 -0.96 -18.08 7.46
C PHE A 218 0.25 -18.89 7.93
N LEU A 219 0.07 -19.78 8.91
CA LEU A 219 1.17 -20.60 9.41
C LEU A 219 1.64 -21.62 8.36
N TRP A 220 0.71 -22.23 7.63
CA TRP A 220 1.02 -23.20 6.58
C TRP A 220 1.77 -22.57 5.42
N GLY A 221 1.31 -21.42 4.93
CA GLY A 221 2.00 -20.78 3.81
C GLY A 221 3.33 -20.13 4.19
N PHE A 222 3.56 -19.82 5.46
CA PHE A 222 4.90 -19.42 5.93
C PHE A 222 5.92 -20.56 5.92
N GLU A 223 5.49 -21.82 6.07
CA GLU A 223 6.36 -22.98 5.87
C GLU A 223 6.85 -23.06 4.42
N GLU A 224 5.94 -22.91 3.45
CA GLU A 224 6.31 -22.90 2.03
C GLU A 224 7.17 -21.68 1.66
N ARG A 225 6.88 -20.53 2.27
CA ARG A 225 7.68 -19.32 2.13
C ARG A 225 9.12 -19.51 2.65
N GLU A 226 9.30 -20.27 3.72
CA GLU A 226 10.62 -20.61 4.27
C GLU A 226 11.45 -21.44 3.28
N LYS A 227 10.84 -22.46 2.66
CA LYS A 227 11.48 -23.29 1.62
C LYS A 227 11.95 -22.44 0.44
N LEU A 228 11.14 -21.47 0.00
CA LEU A 228 11.51 -20.56 -1.07
C LEU A 228 12.63 -19.58 -0.67
N MET A 229 12.68 -19.14 0.60
CA MET A 229 13.80 -18.33 1.11
C MET A 229 15.11 -19.12 1.17
N GLU A 230 15.06 -20.44 1.38
CA GLU A 230 16.24 -21.30 1.28
C GLU A 230 16.85 -21.28 -0.13
N PHE A 231 16.00 -21.28 -1.18
CA PHE A 231 16.49 -21.12 -2.56
C PHE A 231 17.19 -19.77 -2.78
N TYR A 232 16.70 -18.71 -2.13
CA TYR A 232 17.32 -17.37 -2.22
C TYR A 232 18.68 -17.36 -1.54
N GLU A 233 18.76 -17.99 -0.36
CA GLU A 233 20.01 -18.12 0.40
C GLU A 233 21.05 -18.93 -0.37
N ARG A 234 20.66 -20.05 -0.98
CA ARG A 234 21.57 -20.89 -1.76
C ARG A 234 22.18 -20.16 -2.96
N VAL A 235 21.43 -19.23 -3.55
CA VAL A 235 21.82 -18.54 -4.79
C VAL A 235 22.56 -17.23 -4.53
N SER A 236 22.09 -16.46 -3.55
CA SER A 236 22.61 -15.11 -3.25
C SER A 236 23.45 -15.03 -1.97
N GLY A 237 23.30 -15.99 -1.07
CA GLY A 237 23.83 -15.97 0.30
C GLY A 237 22.96 -15.21 1.29
N ALA A 238 21.82 -14.65 0.86
CA ALA A 238 20.88 -13.94 1.72
C ALA A 238 19.45 -14.44 1.51
N ARG A 239 18.67 -14.45 2.59
CA ARG A 239 17.28 -14.96 2.56
C ARG A 239 16.26 -13.98 2.00
N LEU A 240 16.51 -12.67 2.11
CA LEU A 240 15.60 -11.62 1.65
C LEU A 240 16.24 -10.73 0.59
N HIS A 241 17.12 -9.81 1.01
CA HIS A 241 17.78 -8.88 0.11
C HIS A 241 18.93 -9.58 -0.61
N ALA A 242 18.67 -10.03 -1.83
CA ALA A 242 19.55 -10.92 -2.59
C ALA A 242 20.60 -10.16 -3.42
N ALA A 243 20.27 -8.97 -3.96
CA ALA A 243 21.12 -8.24 -4.91
C ALA A 243 21.71 -9.15 -6.00
N TYR A 244 20.87 -10.06 -6.50
CA TYR A 244 21.23 -11.19 -7.35
C TYR A 244 21.05 -10.86 -8.83
N VAL A 245 19.89 -10.31 -9.20
CA VAL A 245 19.69 -9.76 -10.54
C VAL A 245 20.44 -8.45 -10.61
N ARG A 246 21.30 -8.28 -11.62
CA ARG A 246 22.13 -7.09 -11.78
C ARG A 246 22.07 -6.60 -13.22
N PRO A 247 22.32 -5.31 -13.49
CA PRO A 247 22.49 -4.82 -14.86
C PRO A 247 23.58 -5.64 -15.56
N GLY A 248 23.22 -6.25 -16.70
CA GLY A 248 24.10 -7.14 -17.46
C GLY A 248 23.97 -8.63 -17.11
N GLY A 249 22.90 -9.04 -16.42
CA GLY A 249 22.56 -10.44 -16.16
C GLY A 249 22.35 -10.75 -14.69
N VAL A 250 23.10 -11.72 -14.17
CA VAL A 250 22.90 -12.25 -12.82
C VAL A 250 24.25 -12.38 -12.10
N ALA A 251 24.25 -12.26 -10.76
CA ALA A 251 25.47 -12.18 -9.96
C ALA A 251 26.30 -13.47 -9.96
N PHE A 252 25.65 -14.63 -9.77
CA PHE A 252 26.25 -15.96 -9.67
C PHE A 252 25.41 -17.00 -10.43
N ASP A 253 26.01 -18.12 -10.81
CA ASP A 253 25.24 -19.26 -11.33
C ASP A 253 24.45 -19.97 -10.23
N LEU A 254 23.49 -20.77 -10.68
CA LEU A 254 22.79 -21.69 -9.81
C LEU A 254 23.77 -22.73 -9.24
N PRO A 255 23.72 -23.00 -7.93
CA PRO A 255 24.46 -24.10 -7.36
C PRO A 255 23.95 -25.45 -7.88
N HIS A 256 24.83 -26.44 -7.89
CA HIS A 256 24.49 -27.80 -8.31
C HIS A 256 23.36 -28.39 -7.44
N GLY A 257 22.42 -29.09 -8.05
CA GLY A 257 21.27 -29.72 -7.38
C GLY A 257 20.07 -28.80 -7.12
N LEU A 258 20.21 -27.48 -7.29
CA LEU A 258 19.10 -26.56 -7.01
C LEU A 258 17.87 -26.78 -7.90
N LEU A 259 18.08 -27.13 -9.18
CA LEU A 259 16.98 -27.36 -10.12
C LEU A 259 16.12 -28.57 -9.71
N ASP A 260 16.75 -29.63 -9.19
CA ASP A 260 16.06 -30.83 -8.73
C ASP A 260 15.25 -30.54 -7.46
N ASP A 261 15.80 -29.73 -6.56
CA ASP A 261 15.11 -29.32 -5.32
C ASP A 261 13.91 -28.42 -5.62
N ILE A 262 14.04 -27.47 -6.57
CA ILE A 262 12.91 -26.64 -7.04
C ILE A 262 11.84 -27.53 -7.68
N PHE A 263 12.22 -28.55 -8.46
CA PHE A 263 11.27 -29.47 -9.06
C PHE A 263 10.48 -30.25 -8.00
N GLN A 264 11.17 -30.81 -6.99
CA GLN A 264 10.52 -31.52 -5.88
C GLN A 264 9.57 -30.61 -5.10
N TRP A 265 10.00 -29.38 -4.80
CA TRP A 265 9.15 -28.40 -4.14
C TRP A 265 7.92 -28.05 -4.98
N ALA A 266 8.10 -27.76 -6.27
CA ALA A 266 7.00 -27.39 -7.17
C ALA A 266 5.95 -28.50 -7.26
N THR A 267 6.36 -29.78 -7.23
CA THR A 267 5.42 -30.92 -7.22
C THR A 267 4.60 -31.03 -5.95
N ALA A 268 5.14 -30.65 -4.79
CA ALA A 268 4.40 -30.67 -3.54
C ALA A 268 3.55 -29.41 -3.33
N PHE A 269 3.94 -28.29 -3.93
CA PHE A 269 3.27 -27.00 -3.72
C PHE A 269 1.88 -26.93 -4.35
N SER A 270 1.58 -27.70 -5.41
CA SER A 270 0.22 -27.77 -5.96
C SER A 270 -0.80 -28.20 -4.91
N ASP A 271 -0.48 -29.24 -4.15
CA ASP A 271 -1.37 -29.79 -3.12
C ASP A 271 -1.58 -28.78 -1.99
N ARG A 272 -0.53 -28.00 -1.65
CA ARG A 272 -0.63 -26.91 -0.66
C ARG A 272 -1.55 -25.78 -1.11
N VAL A 273 -1.56 -25.44 -2.40
CA VAL A 273 -2.48 -24.44 -2.94
C VAL A 273 -3.92 -24.92 -2.82
N ASP A 274 -4.18 -26.21 -3.09
CA ASP A 274 -5.51 -26.79 -2.97
C ASP A 274 -5.97 -26.82 -1.49
N GLU A 275 -5.08 -27.12 -0.54
CA GLU A 275 -5.36 -26.99 0.91
C GLU A 275 -5.75 -25.55 1.31
N PHE A 276 -5.12 -24.52 0.73
CA PHE A 276 -5.49 -23.12 0.98
C PHE A 276 -6.87 -22.78 0.43
N GLU A 277 -7.20 -23.28 -0.76
CA GLU A 277 -8.49 -23.06 -1.38
C GLU A 277 -9.62 -23.76 -0.62
N GLU A 278 -9.39 -24.98 -0.12
CA GLU A 278 -10.40 -25.73 0.63
C GLU A 278 -10.88 -24.95 1.87
N VAL A 279 -9.96 -24.27 2.56
CA VAL A 279 -10.28 -23.49 3.77
C VAL A 279 -10.92 -22.12 3.45
N LEU A 280 -10.57 -21.49 2.33
CA LEU A 280 -10.95 -20.10 2.02
C LEU A 280 -12.03 -20.00 0.93
N THR A 281 -11.84 -20.67 -0.21
CA THR A 281 -12.61 -20.43 -1.43
C THR A 281 -14.09 -20.73 -1.26
N GLU A 282 -14.44 -21.86 -0.63
CA GLU A 282 -15.84 -22.26 -0.42
C GLU A 282 -16.44 -21.76 0.90
N ASN A 283 -15.59 -21.24 1.80
CA ASN A 283 -16.01 -20.82 3.12
C ASN A 283 -17.03 -19.68 3.06
N ARG A 284 -18.18 -19.90 3.71
CA ARG A 284 -19.28 -18.94 3.77
C ARG A 284 -18.86 -17.60 4.37
N ILE A 285 -18.10 -17.62 5.47
CA ILE A 285 -17.68 -16.39 6.16
C ILE A 285 -16.77 -15.58 5.24
N TRP A 286 -15.85 -16.25 4.54
CA TRP A 286 -14.96 -15.60 3.59
C TRP A 286 -15.73 -14.93 2.44
N LYS A 287 -16.68 -15.64 1.85
CA LYS A 287 -17.56 -15.12 0.80
C LYS A 287 -18.38 -13.91 1.27
N GLU A 288 -19.01 -14.00 2.44
CA GLU A 288 -19.77 -12.88 3.03
C GLU A 288 -18.90 -11.63 3.28
N ARG A 289 -17.60 -11.80 3.56
CA ARG A 289 -16.64 -10.73 3.85
C ARG A 289 -15.87 -10.19 2.64
N THR A 290 -16.04 -10.77 1.45
CA THR A 290 -15.24 -10.41 0.27
C THR A 290 -16.06 -10.18 -0.99
N ILE A 291 -17.21 -10.84 -1.13
CA ILE A 291 -18.14 -10.61 -2.24
C ILE A 291 -18.86 -9.29 -2.00
N GLY A 292 -18.92 -8.43 -3.01
CA GLY A 292 -19.62 -7.16 -2.91
C GLY A 292 -18.81 -6.01 -2.33
N ILE A 293 -17.59 -6.26 -1.83
CA ILE A 293 -16.78 -5.28 -1.11
C ILE A 293 -15.68 -4.73 -2.02
N GLY A 294 -15.48 -3.40 -1.96
CA GLY A 294 -14.39 -2.73 -2.66
C GLY A 294 -14.51 -2.82 -4.19
N LYS A 295 -15.73 -2.76 -4.72
CA LYS A 295 -16.00 -2.89 -6.16
C LYS A 295 -15.30 -1.79 -6.94
N VAL A 296 -14.60 -2.17 -8.01
CA VAL A 296 -13.95 -1.22 -8.90
C VAL A 296 -14.44 -1.44 -10.31
N SER A 297 -15.02 -0.39 -10.92
CA SER A 297 -15.42 -0.42 -12.32
C SER A 297 -14.18 -0.36 -13.22
N VAL A 298 -14.29 -0.90 -14.44
CA VAL A 298 -13.21 -0.86 -15.43
C VAL A 298 -12.78 0.57 -15.75
N ALA A 299 -13.74 1.50 -15.88
CA ALA A 299 -13.45 2.90 -16.18
C ALA A 299 -12.67 3.57 -15.03
N ASP A 300 -13.09 3.32 -13.78
CA ASP A 300 -12.41 3.87 -12.61
C ASP A 300 -11.02 3.27 -12.44
N ALA A 301 -10.85 1.96 -12.63
CA ALA A 301 -9.54 1.31 -12.58
C ALA A 301 -8.54 1.97 -13.55
N LEU A 302 -8.98 2.27 -14.77
CA LEU A 302 -8.15 2.92 -15.78
C LEU A 302 -7.86 4.40 -15.43
N ASN A 303 -8.87 5.13 -14.94
CA ASN A 303 -8.73 6.54 -14.57
C ASN A 303 -7.77 6.75 -13.38
N TYR A 304 -7.83 5.86 -12.39
CA TYR A 304 -6.92 5.87 -11.23
C TYR A 304 -5.55 5.25 -11.54
N GLY A 305 -5.36 4.66 -12.73
CA GLY A 305 -4.10 4.05 -13.14
C GLY A 305 -3.77 2.75 -12.38
N PHE A 306 -4.79 2.00 -11.97
CA PHE A 306 -4.62 0.68 -11.37
C PHE A 306 -3.99 -0.30 -12.38
N SER A 307 -3.26 -1.27 -11.84
CA SER A 307 -2.52 -2.27 -12.61
C SER A 307 -2.52 -3.63 -11.90
N GLY A 308 -2.10 -4.68 -12.60
CA GLY A 308 -2.04 -6.04 -12.08
C GLY A 308 -3.39 -6.60 -11.67
N VAL A 309 -3.42 -7.24 -10.50
CA VAL A 309 -4.61 -7.93 -9.98
C VAL A 309 -5.79 -6.97 -9.79
N MET A 310 -5.53 -5.71 -9.42
CA MET A 310 -6.59 -4.71 -9.25
C MET A 310 -7.32 -4.41 -10.57
N LEU A 311 -6.57 -4.36 -11.68
CA LEU A 311 -7.11 -4.14 -13.01
C LEU A 311 -7.75 -5.42 -13.57
N ARG A 312 -7.07 -6.56 -13.43
CA ARG A 312 -7.57 -7.87 -13.89
C ARG A 312 -8.82 -8.33 -13.17
N GLY A 313 -8.94 -8.02 -11.87
CA GLY A 313 -10.14 -8.31 -11.09
C GLY A 313 -11.39 -7.60 -11.62
N SER A 314 -11.23 -6.42 -12.24
CA SER A 314 -12.33 -5.66 -12.85
C SER A 314 -12.78 -6.17 -14.22
N GLY A 315 -12.06 -7.13 -14.81
CA GLY A 315 -12.41 -7.74 -16.11
C GLY A 315 -11.52 -7.35 -17.29
N VAL A 316 -10.44 -6.59 -17.06
CA VAL A 316 -9.51 -6.21 -18.13
C VAL A 316 -8.35 -7.22 -18.21
N PRO A 317 -8.18 -7.95 -19.34
CA PRO A 317 -7.10 -8.91 -19.53
C PRO A 317 -5.77 -8.21 -19.86
N TRP A 318 -5.22 -7.45 -18.91
CA TRP A 318 -3.96 -6.72 -19.07
C TRP A 318 -2.86 -7.30 -18.18
N ASP A 319 -1.76 -7.72 -18.81
CA ASP A 319 -0.53 -8.19 -18.14
C ASP A 319 0.67 -7.78 -19.01
N ILE A 320 1.68 -7.15 -18.40
CA ILE A 320 2.89 -6.70 -19.12
C ILE A 320 3.67 -7.89 -19.67
N ARG A 321 3.64 -9.05 -19.03
CA ARG A 321 4.37 -10.24 -19.49
C ARG A 321 3.90 -10.78 -20.85
N LYS A 322 2.64 -10.54 -21.24
CA LYS A 322 2.12 -10.89 -22.57
C LYS A 322 2.06 -9.71 -23.54
N SER A 323 1.68 -8.53 -23.05
CA SER A 323 1.52 -7.35 -23.90
C SER A 323 2.86 -6.72 -24.30
N GLN A 324 3.82 -6.69 -23.38
CA GLN A 324 5.18 -6.17 -23.58
C GLN A 324 6.20 -7.13 -22.95
N PRO A 325 6.32 -8.32 -23.57
CA PRO A 325 7.11 -9.41 -23.01
C PRO A 325 8.58 -9.02 -22.83
N TYR A 326 9.23 -9.72 -21.90
CA TYR A 326 10.59 -9.44 -21.48
C TYR A 326 11.31 -10.70 -21.06
N ASP A 327 12.65 -10.64 -21.03
CA ASP A 327 13.52 -11.79 -20.80
C ASP A 327 13.09 -13.00 -21.65
N ALA A 328 12.60 -14.07 -21.01
CA ALA A 328 12.15 -15.29 -21.67
C ALA A 328 10.62 -15.50 -21.61
N TYR A 329 9.83 -14.49 -21.21
CA TYR A 329 8.36 -14.62 -21.11
C TYR A 329 7.68 -14.88 -22.47
N ASP A 330 8.30 -14.48 -23.59
CA ASP A 330 7.85 -14.79 -24.95
C ASP A 330 7.85 -16.29 -25.27
N GLN A 331 8.74 -17.05 -24.62
CA GLN A 331 8.99 -18.47 -24.92
C GLN A 331 8.22 -19.41 -23.98
N VAL A 332 7.43 -18.84 -23.07
CA VAL A 332 6.71 -19.53 -22.01
C VAL A 332 5.21 -19.38 -22.21
N GLU A 333 4.49 -20.48 -22.08
CA GLU A 333 3.04 -20.51 -22.23
C GLU A 333 2.35 -20.46 -20.86
N PHE A 334 1.54 -19.44 -20.63
CA PHE A 334 0.72 -19.30 -19.43
C PHE A 334 -0.58 -18.56 -19.76
N ASP A 335 -1.57 -18.67 -18.88
CA ASP A 335 -2.87 -18.00 -19.04
C ASP A 335 -2.99 -16.81 -18.07
N ILE A 336 -3.77 -15.79 -18.44
CA ILE A 336 -4.01 -14.62 -17.58
C ILE A 336 -5.35 -14.82 -16.86
N PRO A 337 -5.36 -14.87 -15.52
CA PRO A 337 -6.61 -14.91 -14.76
C PRO A 337 -7.29 -13.55 -14.78
N VAL A 338 -8.62 -13.54 -14.96
CA VAL A 338 -9.43 -12.32 -15.09
C VAL A 338 -10.71 -12.47 -14.26
N GLY A 339 -11.00 -11.45 -13.44
CA GLY A 339 -12.23 -11.37 -12.65
C GLY A 339 -13.42 -10.86 -13.47
N LYS A 340 -14.62 -10.85 -12.88
CA LYS A 340 -15.84 -10.41 -13.59
C LYS A 340 -16.49 -9.18 -12.94
N ASN A 341 -16.44 -9.10 -11.62
CA ASN A 341 -17.21 -8.13 -10.84
C ASN A 341 -16.36 -6.98 -10.30
N GLY A 342 -15.03 -7.15 -10.21
CA GLY A 342 -14.14 -6.13 -9.64
C GLY A 342 -14.06 -6.13 -8.11
N ASP A 343 -14.62 -7.15 -7.47
CA ASP A 343 -14.73 -7.28 -6.01
C ASP A 343 -13.43 -7.82 -5.38
N CYS A 344 -13.32 -7.68 -4.06
CA CYS A 344 -12.23 -8.27 -3.28
C CYS A 344 -12.08 -9.79 -3.50
N TYR A 345 -13.20 -10.52 -3.63
CA TYR A 345 -13.19 -11.97 -3.88
C TYR A 345 -12.56 -12.34 -5.23
N ASP A 346 -12.89 -11.62 -6.30
CA ASP A 346 -12.33 -11.88 -7.64
C ASP A 346 -10.82 -11.64 -7.67
N ARG A 347 -10.34 -10.62 -6.94
CA ARG A 347 -8.90 -10.36 -6.79
C ARG A 347 -8.18 -11.47 -6.04
N TYR A 348 -8.82 -12.02 -5.00
CA TYR A 348 -8.31 -13.19 -4.30
C TYR A 348 -8.18 -14.38 -5.25
N LEU A 349 -9.23 -14.71 -6.00
CA LEU A 349 -9.21 -15.81 -6.97
C LEU A 349 -8.14 -15.62 -8.05
N CYS A 350 -7.97 -14.39 -8.57
CA CYS A 350 -6.92 -14.10 -9.53
C CYS A 350 -5.52 -14.42 -8.97
N ARG A 351 -5.25 -14.09 -7.70
CA ARG A 351 -3.96 -14.41 -7.05
C ARG A 351 -3.78 -15.92 -6.86
N THR A 352 -4.85 -16.64 -6.51
CA THR A 352 -4.77 -18.09 -6.34
C THR A 352 -4.54 -18.80 -7.67
N GLU A 353 -5.18 -18.35 -8.75
CA GLU A 353 -4.88 -18.85 -10.11
C GLU A 353 -3.47 -18.47 -10.56
N GLU A 354 -2.96 -17.29 -10.18
CA GLU A 354 -1.57 -16.90 -10.46
C GLU A 354 -0.55 -17.86 -9.82
N PHE A 355 -0.85 -18.50 -8.67
CA PHE A 355 0.04 -19.56 -8.15
C PHE A 355 0.20 -20.70 -9.14
N ARG A 356 -0.93 -21.20 -9.68
CA ARG A 356 -0.93 -22.32 -10.62
C ARG A 356 -0.23 -21.96 -11.92
N GLN A 357 -0.45 -20.75 -12.42
CA GLN A 357 0.24 -20.26 -13.62
C GLN A 357 1.74 -20.06 -13.38
N SER A 358 2.14 -19.54 -12.21
CA SER A 358 3.54 -19.40 -11.83
C SER A 358 4.24 -20.76 -11.76
N LEU A 359 3.59 -21.79 -11.17
CA LEU A 359 4.12 -23.15 -11.17
C LEU A 359 4.30 -23.71 -12.58
N ARG A 360 3.31 -23.49 -13.47
CA ARG A 360 3.39 -23.92 -14.88
C ARG A 360 4.58 -23.27 -15.60
N ILE A 361 4.87 -21.99 -15.31
CA ILE A 361 6.04 -21.30 -15.83
C ILE A 361 7.33 -21.92 -15.26
N ILE A 362 7.39 -22.16 -13.95
CA ILE A 362 8.57 -22.77 -13.31
C ILE A 362 8.90 -24.13 -13.94
N TYR A 363 7.91 -25.01 -14.15
CA TYR A 363 8.13 -26.29 -14.84
C TYR A 363 8.69 -26.12 -16.25
N GLN A 364 8.19 -25.15 -17.01
CA GLN A 364 8.70 -24.87 -18.35
C GLN A 364 10.13 -24.33 -18.32
N CYS A 365 10.45 -23.44 -17.37
CA CYS A 365 11.80 -22.92 -17.19
C CYS A 365 12.79 -24.03 -16.84
N LEU A 366 12.43 -24.96 -15.95
CA LEU A 366 13.27 -26.10 -15.58
C LEU A 366 13.58 -27.00 -16.80
N ASN A 367 12.58 -27.26 -17.65
CA ASN A 367 12.75 -28.10 -18.84
C ASN A 367 13.52 -27.44 -19.98
N LYS A 368 13.41 -26.11 -20.14
CA LYS A 368 13.99 -25.35 -21.26
C LYS A 368 15.32 -24.68 -20.92
N MET A 369 15.89 -24.93 -19.73
CA MET A 369 17.06 -24.18 -19.26
C MET A 369 18.32 -24.45 -20.09
N PRO A 370 18.89 -23.44 -20.79
CA PRO A 370 20.08 -23.64 -21.61
C PRO A 370 21.37 -23.62 -20.78
N ALA A 371 22.39 -24.32 -21.27
CA ALA A 371 23.77 -24.08 -20.84
C ALA A 371 24.28 -22.76 -21.43
N GLY A 372 25.09 -22.01 -20.69
CA GLY A 372 25.62 -20.74 -21.19
C GLY A 372 26.20 -19.84 -20.11
N GLN A 373 26.63 -18.65 -20.52
CA GLN A 373 27.06 -17.59 -19.62
C GLN A 373 25.86 -16.89 -18.99
N ILE A 374 26.13 -16.22 -17.87
CA ILE A 374 25.10 -15.67 -16.96
C ILE A 374 25.22 -14.14 -16.86
N LYS A 375 26.34 -13.64 -17.34
CA LYS A 375 26.66 -12.23 -17.44
C LYS A 375 27.03 -11.94 -18.88
N VAL A 376 26.76 -10.72 -19.29
CA VAL A 376 27.26 -10.19 -20.55
C VAL A 376 28.79 -10.24 -20.55
N ASP A 377 29.38 -10.61 -21.68
CA ASP A 377 30.82 -10.80 -21.86
C ASP A 377 31.65 -9.50 -21.87
N ASP A 378 31.01 -8.34 -21.77
CA ASP A 378 31.68 -7.06 -21.68
C ASP A 378 32.12 -6.75 -20.23
N TYR A 379 33.42 -6.96 -19.97
CA TYR A 379 34.05 -6.70 -18.68
C TYR A 379 34.16 -5.21 -18.31
N LYS A 380 33.79 -4.28 -19.20
CA LYS A 380 33.64 -2.87 -18.81
C LYS A 380 32.41 -2.64 -17.94
N LEU A 381 31.44 -3.56 -17.98
CA LEU A 381 30.15 -3.43 -17.32
C LEU A 381 29.96 -4.50 -16.25
N THR A 382 30.29 -5.74 -16.59
CA THR A 382 30.18 -6.87 -15.67
C THR A 382 31.55 -7.18 -15.06
N PRO A 383 31.62 -7.56 -13.78
CA PRO A 383 32.90 -7.91 -13.17
C PRO A 383 33.41 -9.24 -13.74
N PRO A 384 34.70 -9.32 -14.13
CA PRO A 384 35.29 -10.55 -14.66
C PRO A 384 35.35 -11.67 -13.61
N PRO A 385 35.46 -12.94 -14.04
CA PRO A 385 35.52 -14.07 -13.12
C PRO A 385 36.82 -14.06 -12.30
N ARG A 386 36.73 -14.50 -11.03
CA ARG A 386 37.87 -14.48 -10.08
C ARG A 386 39.11 -15.24 -10.54
N ALA A 387 38.94 -16.29 -11.35
CA ALA A 387 40.07 -17.01 -11.95
C ALA A 387 40.84 -16.10 -12.93
N SER A 388 40.12 -15.50 -13.91
CA SER A 388 40.73 -14.64 -14.93
C SER A 388 41.43 -13.40 -14.37
N MET A 389 40.96 -12.85 -13.24
CA MET A 389 41.55 -11.69 -12.59
C MET A 389 42.96 -11.94 -12.05
N LYS A 390 43.31 -13.20 -11.77
CA LYS A 390 44.64 -13.57 -11.25
C LYS A 390 45.65 -13.77 -12.37
N GLU A 391 45.18 -14.07 -13.57
CA GLU A 391 46.02 -14.43 -14.73
C GLU A 391 46.19 -13.28 -15.71
N SER A 392 45.11 -12.50 -15.94
CA SER A 392 45.09 -11.43 -16.93
C SER A 392 45.14 -10.04 -16.30
N MET A 393 46.03 -9.20 -16.80
CA MET A 393 46.17 -7.80 -16.38
C MET A 393 44.89 -7.00 -16.68
N GLU A 394 44.28 -7.23 -17.84
CA GLU A 394 43.07 -6.52 -18.28
C GLU A 394 41.88 -6.76 -17.35
N ALA A 395 41.62 -8.01 -16.95
CA ALA A 395 40.54 -8.32 -16.02
C ALA A 395 40.73 -7.62 -14.67
N LEU A 396 41.97 -7.51 -14.19
CA LEU A 396 42.26 -6.81 -12.94
C LEU A 396 42.01 -5.29 -13.06
N ILE A 397 42.37 -4.69 -14.19
CA ILE A 397 42.09 -3.27 -14.47
C ILE A 397 40.57 -3.04 -14.51
N HIS A 398 39.84 -3.88 -15.23
CA HIS A 398 38.37 -3.79 -15.34
C HIS A 398 37.68 -3.94 -13.98
N HIS A 399 38.08 -4.93 -13.18
CA HIS A 399 37.59 -5.10 -11.82
C HIS A 399 37.87 -3.86 -10.95
N PHE A 400 39.10 -3.33 -10.99
CA PHE A 400 39.47 -2.15 -10.21
C PHE A 400 38.63 -0.93 -10.58
N LYS A 401 38.44 -0.64 -11.88
CA LYS A 401 37.61 0.48 -12.36
C LYS A 401 36.14 0.32 -11.98
N LEU A 402 35.56 -0.87 -12.18
CA LEU A 402 34.15 -1.13 -11.89
C LEU A 402 33.78 -0.91 -10.42
N PHE A 403 34.65 -1.29 -9.48
CA PHE A 403 34.36 -1.16 -8.06
C PHE A 403 34.80 0.17 -7.44
N SER A 404 35.70 0.91 -8.09
CA SER A 404 36.12 2.25 -7.64
C SER A 404 35.26 3.36 -8.25
N GLU A 405 35.22 3.43 -9.58
CA GLU A 405 34.50 4.47 -10.34
C GLU A 405 33.10 4.00 -10.75
N GLY A 406 32.93 2.73 -11.13
CA GLY A 406 31.70 2.25 -11.78
C GLY A 406 31.75 2.38 -13.30
N TYR A 407 30.66 2.01 -13.98
CA TYR A 407 30.50 2.21 -15.41
C TYR A 407 29.69 3.47 -15.71
N ASN A 408 30.01 4.10 -16.84
CA ASN A 408 29.25 5.25 -17.34
C ASN A 408 28.11 4.76 -18.22
N VAL A 409 26.93 5.34 -18.03
CA VAL A 409 25.75 5.05 -18.84
C VAL A 409 25.57 6.19 -19.85
N PRO A 410 25.32 5.89 -21.15
CA PRO A 410 25.07 6.92 -22.15
C PRO A 410 23.98 7.92 -21.72
N PRO A 411 24.08 9.21 -22.10
CA PRO A 411 23.05 10.19 -21.77
C PRO A 411 21.73 9.83 -22.45
N GLY A 412 20.64 9.80 -21.69
CA GLY A 412 19.34 9.38 -22.18
C GLY A 412 18.28 9.26 -21.07
N GLU A 413 17.05 9.00 -21.49
CA GLU A 413 15.92 8.78 -20.60
C GLU A 413 15.22 7.48 -20.97
N THR A 414 14.86 6.67 -19.98
CA THR A 414 14.12 5.43 -20.20
C THR A 414 13.05 5.23 -19.15
N TYR A 415 11.88 4.79 -19.58
CA TYR A 415 10.87 4.18 -18.74
C TYR A 415 10.80 2.69 -19.06
N SER A 416 11.09 1.84 -18.08
CA SER A 416 10.86 0.40 -18.20
C SER A 416 9.90 -0.05 -17.12
N ALA A 417 8.89 -0.81 -17.55
CA ALA A 417 7.91 -1.41 -16.69
C ALA A 417 8.03 -2.94 -16.72
N ILE A 418 7.67 -3.54 -15.58
CA ILE A 418 7.60 -4.99 -15.37
C ILE A 418 6.30 -5.29 -14.62
N GLU A 419 5.71 -6.46 -14.89
CA GLU A 419 4.60 -6.97 -14.08
C GLU A 419 5.15 -7.50 -12.76
N ALA A 420 5.26 -6.66 -11.73
CA ALA A 420 5.45 -7.15 -10.37
C ALA A 420 4.17 -7.87 -9.91
N PRO A 421 4.22 -8.73 -8.87
CA PRO A 421 3.02 -9.46 -8.42
C PRO A 421 1.91 -8.53 -7.90
N LYS A 422 2.25 -7.28 -7.57
CA LYS A 422 1.34 -6.22 -7.13
C LYS A 422 0.74 -5.40 -8.28
N GLY A 423 1.32 -5.51 -9.47
CA GLY A 423 0.97 -4.76 -10.68
C GLY A 423 2.18 -4.17 -11.40
N GLU A 424 1.95 -3.10 -12.14
CA GLU A 424 2.98 -2.45 -12.95
C GLU A 424 3.97 -1.71 -12.05
N MET A 425 5.17 -2.27 -11.91
CA MET A 425 6.31 -1.59 -11.30
C MET A 425 7.15 -0.97 -12.42
N GLY A 426 7.33 0.33 -12.37
CA GLY A 426 8.05 1.09 -13.39
C GLY A 426 9.23 1.88 -12.82
N VAL A 427 10.33 1.92 -13.56
CA VAL A 427 11.47 2.79 -13.24
C VAL A 427 11.69 3.76 -14.40
N TYR A 428 11.64 5.05 -14.09
CA TYR A 428 12.04 6.13 -14.97
C TYR A 428 13.46 6.59 -14.58
N LEU A 429 14.43 6.25 -15.43
CA LEU A 429 15.83 6.62 -15.25
C LEU A 429 16.23 7.71 -16.26
N VAL A 430 16.93 8.72 -15.75
CA VAL A 430 17.61 9.75 -16.54
C VAL A 430 19.10 9.67 -16.27
N SER A 431 19.88 9.52 -17.33
CA SER A 431 21.35 9.53 -17.31
C SER A 431 21.89 10.77 -18.01
N ASP A 432 22.92 11.38 -17.45
CA ASP A 432 23.64 12.54 -17.99
C ASP A 432 24.98 12.16 -18.64
N GLY A 433 25.24 10.85 -18.83
CA GLY A 433 26.53 10.34 -19.29
C GLY A 433 27.49 9.97 -18.16
N SER A 434 27.15 10.23 -16.90
CA SER A 434 27.99 9.90 -15.74
C SER A 434 27.82 8.46 -15.26
N ASN A 435 28.57 8.10 -14.21
CA ASN A 435 28.49 6.83 -13.50
C ASN A 435 27.34 6.76 -12.48
N ARG A 436 26.59 7.85 -12.32
CA ARG A 436 25.49 7.98 -11.37
C ARG A 436 24.22 8.36 -12.12
N PRO A 437 23.05 7.86 -11.72
CA PRO A 437 21.79 8.30 -12.30
C PRO A 437 21.55 9.76 -11.93
N TYR A 438 21.31 10.61 -12.92
CA TYR A 438 20.93 12.01 -12.69
C TYR A 438 19.60 12.08 -11.94
N ARG A 439 18.65 11.24 -12.35
CA ARG A 439 17.36 11.11 -11.68
C ARG A 439 16.84 9.69 -11.82
N CYS A 440 16.35 9.14 -10.72
CA CYS A 440 15.68 7.85 -10.69
C CYS A 440 14.31 8.03 -10.03
N ARG A 441 13.25 7.88 -10.83
CA ARG A 441 11.87 8.01 -10.37
C ARG A 441 11.18 6.66 -10.44
N ILE A 442 10.63 6.22 -9.32
CA ILE A 442 10.00 4.90 -9.21
C ILE A 442 8.48 5.08 -9.23
N ARG A 443 7.81 4.31 -10.09
CA ARG A 443 6.36 4.18 -10.15
C ARG A 443 5.97 2.90 -9.42
N ALA A 444 5.56 3.07 -8.16
CA ALA A 444 5.02 1.99 -7.33
C ALA A 444 3.55 1.73 -7.69
N PRO A 445 3.13 0.47 -7.95
CA PRO A 445 1.72 0.12 -8.16
C PRO A 445 0.89 0.40 -6.89
N GLY A 446 1.44 0.10 -5.70
CA GLY A 446 0.76 0.35 -4.43
C GLY A 446 0.42 1.83 -4.17
N PHE A 447 1.14 2.77 -4.80
CA PHE A 447 0.82 4.21 -4.68
C PHE A 447 -0.48 4.56 -5.41
N ALA A 448 -0.66 4.03 -6.62
CA ALA A 448 -1.89 4.20 -7.38
C ALA A 448 -3.06 3.52 -6.66
N HIS A 449 -2.87 2.28 -6.19
CA HIS A 449 -3.89 1.53 -5.45
C HIS A 449 -4.39 2.29 -4.21
N LEU A 450 -3.45 2.82 -3.40
CA LEU A 450 -3.78 3.56 -2.18
C LEU A 450 -4.44 4.92 -2.46
N ALA A 451 -4.12 5.57 -3.57
CA ALA A 451 -4.81 6.79 -4.00
C ALA A 451 -6.31 6.52 -4.27
N GLY A 452 -6.65 5.28 -4.64
CA GLY A 452 -8.03 4.84 -4.81
C GLY A 452 -8.72 4.32 -3.55
N ALA A 453 -8.05 4.31 -2.39
CA ALA A 453 -8.63 3.77 -1.16
C ALA A 453 -9.87 4.55 -0.69
N ASP A 454 -9.92 5.85 -0.93
CA ASP A 454 -11.09 6.67 -0.61
C ASP A 454 -12.32 6.19 -1.40
N PHE A 455 -12.24 6.15 -2.73
CA PHE A 455 -13.40 5.75 -3.53
C PHE A 455 -13.85 4.32 -3.26
N MET A 456 -12.93 3.39 -3.03
CA MET A 456 -13.25 1.99 -2.77
C MET A 456 -13.88 1.75 -1.39
N SER A 457 -13.70 2.66 -0.44
CA SER A 457 -14.17 2.49 0.94
C SER A 457 -15.44 3.27 1.27
N ARG A 458 -15.84 4.21 0.41
CA ARG A 458 -17.09 4.96 0.56
C ARG A 458 -18.27 4.00 0.62
N HIS A 459 -19.18 4.26 1.56
CA HIS A 459 -20.39 3.47 1.80
C HIS A 459 -20.16 2.04 2.27
N HIS A 460 -18.91 1.69 2.64
CA HIS A 460 -18.60 0.42 3.28
C HIS A 460 -18.49 0.58 4.80
N PHE A 461 -18.59 -0.55 5.51
CA PHE A 461 -18.43 -0.57 6.96
C PHE A 461 -16.96 -0.59 7.35
N LEU A 462 -16.67 -0.21 8.61
CA LEU A 462 -15.32 -0.24 9.16
C LEU A 462 -14.60 -1.61 9.01
N PRO A 463 -15.24 -2.77 9.22
CA PRO A 463 -14.58 -4.07 9.01
C PRO A 463 -14.23 -4.34 7.54
N ASP A 464 -15.00 -3.81 6.60
CA ASP A 464 -14.79 -4.03 5.17
C ASP A 464 -13.57 -3.26 4.66
N MET A 465 -13.24 -2.11 5.30
CA MET A 465 -12.01 -1.37 5.02
C MET A 465 -10.76 -2.23 5.22
N VAL A 466 -10.76 -3.12 6.21
CA VAL A 466 -9.63 -4.03 6.45
C VAL A 466 -9.45 -5.01 5.28
N ALA A 467 -10.55 -5.58 4.77
CA ALA A 467 -10.50 -6.44 3.58
C ALA A 467 -10.06 -5.66 2.33
N ILE A 468 -10.55 -4.42 2.16
CA ILE A 468 -10.15 -3.54 1.05
C ILE A 468 -8.64 -3.26 1.09
N ILE A 469 -8.07 -2.96 2.27
CA ILE A 469 -6.63 -2.76 2.45
C ILE A 469 -5.83 -4.02 2.10
N GLY A 470 -6.25 -5.19 2.58
CA GLY A 470 -5.55 -6.44 2.31
C GLY A 470 -5.60 -6.86 0.84
N THR A 471 -6.70 -6.59 0.13
CA THR A 471 -6.77 -6.87 -1.31
C THR A 471 -5.95 -5.91 -2.18
N MET A 472 -5.64 -4.71 -1.72
CA MET A 472 -4.69 -3.83 -2.43
C MET A 472 -3.23 -4.29 -2.36
N ASP A 473 -2.90 -5.24 -1.46
CA ASP A 473 -1.53 -5.72 -1.21
C ASP A 473 -0.53 -4.58 -0.98
N LEU A 474 -0.81 -3.77 0.05
CA LEU A 474 -0.02 -2.61 0.40
C LEU A 474 1.20 -3.01 1.21
N VAL A 475 2.39 -2.73 0.68
CA VAL A 475 3.65 -2.75 1.45
C VAL A 475 4.25 -1.37 1.43
N PHE A 476 4.35 -0.74 2.60
CA PHE A 476 4.68 0.68 2.69
C PHE A 476 6.10 1.07 2.27
N GLY A 477 7.02 0.13 2.02
CA GLY A 477 8.32 0.49 1.46
C GLY A 477 8.25 1.05 0.02
N GLU A 478 7.19 0.73 -0.73
CA GLU A 478 7.02 1.08 -2.15
C GLU A 478 6.19 2.37 -2.40
N PRO A 479 4.93 2.51 -1.91
CA PRO A 479 4.07 3.65 -2.23
C PRO A 479 4.60 4.97 -1.66
N LEU A 480 5.55 4.89 -0.73
CA LEU A 480 6.15 6.04 -0.07
C LEU A 480 7.27 6.70 -0.87
N VAL A 481 7.82 6.01 -1.86
CA VAL A 481 8.96 6.49 -2.66
C VAL A 481 8.51 7.58 -3.64
N SER A 482 7.31 7.43 -4.19
CA SER A 482 6.74 8.36 -5.18
C SER A 482 6.27 9.71 -4.58
N ILE A 483 6.44 9.97 -3.28
CA ILE A 483 6.19 11.32 -2.74
C ILE A 483 7.43 12.18 -3.05
N THR A 484 7.43 12.80 -4.23
CA THR A 484 8.45 13.81 -4.55
C THR A 484 8.34 14.95 -3.54
N VAL A 485 9.50 15.44 -3.07
CA VAL A 485 9.74 16.54 -2.11
C VAL A 485 8.90 17.81 -2.33
N LYS A 486 8.23 17.96 -3.48
CA LYS A 486 7.36 19.09 -3.80
C LYS A 486 6.14 19.22 -2.88
N VAL A 487 5.47 18.10 -2.51
CA VAL A 487 4.30 18.18 -1.61
C VAL A 487 4.70 18.56 -0.18
N VAL A 488 5.85 18.07 0.29
CA VAL A 488 6.35 18.42 1.63
C VAL A 488 6.77 19.89 1.65
N MET A 489 7.42 20.41 0.61
CA MET A 489 7.85 21.80 0.55
C MET A 489 6.68 22.77 0.34
N ASP A 490 5.67 22.41 -0.46
CA ASP A 490 4.45 23.22 -0.66
C ASP A 490 3.59 23.27 0.62
N VAL A 491 3.50 22.18 1.40
CA VAL A 491 2.83 22.17 2.71
C VAL A 491 3.62 22.93 3.78
N PHE A 492 4.96 22.94 3.70
CA PHE A 492 5.82 23.71 4.62
C PHE A 492 5.80 25.21 4.29
N LEU A 493 5.74 25.56 2.99
CA LEU A 493 5.57 26.93 2.52
C LEU A 493 4.16 27.48 2.81
N SER A 494 3.10 26.67 2.66
CA SER A 494 1.73 27.12 2.96
C SER A 494 1.47 27.30 4.46
N LYS A 495 2.18 26.58 5.33
CA LYS A 495 2.05 26.73 6.80
C LYS A 495 2.87 27.88 7.36
N THR A 496 3.94 28.31 6.69
CA THR A 496 4.75 29.46 7.12
C THR A 496 4.17 30.81 6.67
N THR A 497 3.26 30.84 5.68
CA THR A 497 2.60 32.08 5.24
C THR A 497 1.42 32.54 6.11
N ASN A 498 0.87 31.68 6.98
CA ASN A 498 -0.34 32.01 7.76
C ASN A 498 -0.09 32.42 9.22
N HIS A 499 1.17 32.53 9.65
CA HIS A 499 1.52 32.95 11.02
C HIS A 499 2.75 33.86 11.07
N LEU A 500 2.66 35.07 10.51
CA LEU A 500 3.55 36.17 10.91
C LEU A 500 2.77 37.50 10.93
N ILE A 501 2.25 37.82 12.12
CA ILE A 501 1.96 39.18 12.56
C ILE A 501 3.28 39.74 13.08
N GLY A 502 3.74 40.86 12.52
CA GLY A 502 4.94 41.57 12.97
C GLY A 502 5.94 41.79 11.84
N GLY A 503 6.03 43.03 11.38
CA GLY A 503 6.89 43.40 10.27
C GLY A 503 8.37 43.35 10.62
N GLU A 504 9.15 42.64 9.80
CA GLU A 504 10.54 42.93 9.49
C GLU A 504 10.91 42.20 8.18
N LYS A 505 11.45 42.95 7.21
CA LYS A 505 11.82 42.43 5.88
C LYS A 505 13.19 41.74 5.98
N CYS A 506 13.23 40.42 5.87
CA CYS A 506 14.47 39.69 5.58
C CYS A 506 14.60 39.45 4.07
N THR A 507 15.50 40.19 3.43
CA THR A 507 15.89 39.99 2.03
C THR A 507 16.78 38.75 1.90
N PHE A 508 16.25 37.65 1.39
CA PHE A 508 17.05 36.53 0.88
C PHE A 508 17.28 36.70 -0.62
N HIS A 509 18.55 36.66 -1.04
CA HIS A 509 18.96 36.74 -2.44
C HIS A 509 18.27 35.66 -3.28
N GLN A 510 17.44 36.09 -4.23
CA GLN A 510 16.84 35.27 -5.28
C GLN A 510 17.93 34.79 -6.24
N TYR A 511 18.14 33.47 -6.34
CA TYR A 511 18.64 32.86 -7.58
C TYR A 511 17.46 32.71 -8.55
N PRO A 512 17.65 32.95 -9.86
CA PRO A 512 16.55 33.11 -10.80
C PRO A 512 15.82 31.79 -11.02
N SER A 513 14.58 31.71 -10.54
CA SER A 513 13.60 30.71 -10.95
C SER A 513 13.20 30.98 -12.39
N LYS A 514 13.74 30.22 -13.34
CA LYS A 514 13.05 30.01 -14.61
C LYS A 514 11.78 29.24 -14.31
N ALA A 515 10.66 29.96 -14.24
CA ALA A 515 9.32 29.42 -14.18
C ALA A 515 9.07 28.59 -15.45
N TYR A 516 9.18 27.27 -15.34
CA TYR A 516 8.50 26.36 -16.26
C TYR A 516 7.12 26.05 -15.68
N SER A 517 6.12 26.27 -16.50
CA SER A 517 4.68 26.11 -16.26
C SER A 517 4.30 24.75 -15.63
N PRO A 518 3.15 24.66 -14.93
CA PRO A 518 2.60 23.38 -14.50
C PRO A 518 2.34 22.47 -15.72
N TRP A 519 2.72 21.20 -15.56
CA TRP A 519 2.85 20.17 -16.59
C TRP A 519 1.68 20.02 -17.58
N PRO A 520 1.94 19.87 -18.90
CA PRO A 520 0.95 19.49 -19.93
C PRO A 520 0.63 17.98 -20.00
N ILE A 521 1.35 17.13 -19.26
CA ILE A 521 1.37 15.67 -19.44
C ILE A 521 0.01 14.98 -19.26
N VAL A 522 -0.89 15.49 -18.43
CA VAL A 522 -2.22 14.87 -18.24
C VAL A 522 -3.16 15.14 -19.43
N ARG A 523 -2.91 16.19 -20.23
CA ARG A 523 -3.66 16.46 -21.47
C ARG A 523 -3.04 15.75 -22.68
N ASP A 524 -1.71 15.75 -22.77
CA ASP A 524 -1.00 15.11 -23.89
C ASP A 524 -1.17 13.58 -23.87
N PHE A 525 -1.32 12.97 -22.69
CA PHE A 525 -1.62 11.53 -22.58
C PHE A 525 -2.98 11.14 -23.18
N ASN A 526 -4.00 12.00 -23.09
CA ASN A 526 -5.31 11.73 -23.69
C ASN A 526 -5.32 12.06 -25.20
N GLN A 527 -4.52 13.02 -25.65
CA GLN A 527 -4.36 13.32 -27.09
C GLN A 527 -3.56 12.24 -27.83
N LEU A 528 -2.43 11.79 -27.27
CA LEU A 528 -1.63 10.69 -27.86
C LEU A 528 -2.39 9.36 -27.86
N ARG A 529 -3.26 9.10 -26.88
CA ARG A 529 -4.16 7.93 -26.89
C ARG A 529 -5.26 8.04 -27.95
N GLY A 530 -5.82 9.24 -28.14
CA GLY A 530 -6.83 9.52 -29.16
C GLY A 530 -6.29 9.35 -30.58
N ASP A 531 -5.07 9.82 -30.84
CA ASP A 531 -4.44 9.75 -32.17
C ASP A 531 -4.01 8.32 -32.53
N VAL A 532 -3.56 7.53 -31.55
CA VAL A 532 -3.20 6.10 -31.74
C VAL A 532 -4.45 5.23 -31.89
N GLN A 533 -5.54 5.52 -31.17
CA GLN A 533 -6.82 4.80 -31.31
C GLN A 533 -7.52 5.11 -32.65
N LEU A 534 -7.47 6.36 -33.14
CA LEU A 534 -8.00 6.73 -34.45
C LEU A 534 -7.21 6.11 -35.60
N ALA A 535 -5.88 5.99 -35.47
CA ALA A 535 -5.05 5.32 -36.46
C ALA A 535 -5.31 3.79 -36.53
N SER A 536 -5.55 3.12 -35.40
CA SER A 536 -5.87 1.69 -35.39
C SER A 536 -7.30 1.38 -35.84
N LEU A 537 -8.27 2.25 -35.52
CA LEU A 537 -9.65 2.12 -36.02
C LEU A 537 -9.77 2.47 -37.51
N GLY A 538 -8.98 3.43 -38.00
CA GLY A 538 -8.91 3.73 -39.43
C GLY A 538 -8.36 2.57 -40.25
N ALA A 539 -7.34 1.86 -39.74
CA ALA A 539 -6.77 0.69 -40.42
C ALA A 539 -7.73 -0.50 -40.47
N SER A 540 -8.48 -0.77 -39.39
CA SER A 540 -9.45 -1.87 -39.36
C SER A 540 -10.70 -1.62 -40.20
N VAL A 541 -11.13 -0.36 -40.33
CA VAL A 541 -12.30 0.01 -41.17
C VAL A 541 -11.94 0.03 -42.66
N GLN A 542 -10.68 0.29 -43.02
CA GLN A 542 -10.22 0.20 -44.41
C GLN A 542 -10.16 -1.27 -44.89
N GLU A 543 -9.72 -2.20 -44.03
CA GLU A 543 -9.68 -3.64 -44.36
C GLU A 543 -11.07 -4.28 -44.46
N GLU A 544 -12.09 -3.74 -43.78
CA GLU A 544 -13.50 -4.19 -43.92
C GLU A 544 -14.24 -3.56 -45.12
N LEU A 545 -13.69 -2.52 -45.74
CA LEU A 545 -14.26 -1.91 -46.96
C LEU A 545 -13.62 -2.44 -48.25
N ASP A 546 -12.41 -3.02 -48.16
CA ASP A 546 -11.67 -3.61 -49.28
C ASP A 546 -11.79 -5.15 -49.37
N ALA A 547 -12.54 -5.79 -48.45
CA ALA A 547 -12.95 -7.20 -48.48
C ALA A 547 -14.45 -7.34 -48.79
#